data_AF-A0A1V5HCY8-F1
#
_entry.id   AF-A0A1V5HCY8-F1
#
_cell.length_a   1.000
_cell.length_b   1.000
_cell.length_c   1.000
_cell.angle_alpha   90.00
_cell.angle_beta   90.00
_cell.angle_gamma   90.00
#
_symmetry.space_group_name_H-M   'P 1'
#
loop_
_entity.id
_entity.type
_entity.pdbx_description
1 polymer ?
#
loop_
_entity_poly.entity_id
_entity_poly.type
_entity_poly.pdbx_seq_one_letter_code
_entity_poly.pdbx_strand_id
1 'polypeptide(L)'
;MLKWVVYNFIIGNNDAHAKNLAILFLDGKPVLAPFYDLICTQVYPELSKKMSMRIGGEIRHEYVHLRHWERFAQEINVKEKLVIELLKEYSISIPNEARALAEDFTRLHGRREILDRVVDMIHRNSEAVRKYG
;
A
#
# COMPACT_ATOMS: atom_id res chain seq x y z
N MET A 1 5.86 6.57 -8.85
CA MET A 1 4.41 6.27 -8.82
C MET A 1 4.11 4.80 -8.53
N LEU A 2 4.63 3.81 -9.26
CA LEU A 2 4.32 2.38 -9.01
C LEU A 2 4.54 1.94 -7.55
N LYS A 3 5.68 2.31 -6.95
CA LYS A 3 5.98 2.04 -5.53
C LYS A 3 4.91 2.56 -4.57
N TRP A 4 4.35 3.74 -4.83
CA TRP A 4 3.30 4.32 -4.01
C TRP A 4 1.99 3.52 -4.11
N VAL A 5 1.62 3.04 -5.31
CA VAL A 5 0.43 2.19 -5.48
C VAL A 5 0.58 0.89 -4.72
N VAL A 6 1.71 0.20 -4.90
CA VAL A 6 1.99 -1.07 -4.21
C VAL A 6 2.05 -0.88 -2.69
N TYR A 7 2.70 0.20 -2.23
CA TYR A 7 2.78 0.50 -0.80
C TYR A 7 1.40 0.72 -0.18
N ASN A 8 0.56 1.58 -0.78
CA ASN A 8 -0.81 1.83 -0.28
C ASN A 8 -1.66 0.56 -0.24
N PHE A 9 -1.49 -0.33 -1.23
CA PHE A 9 -2.13 -1.64 -1.19
C PHE A 9 -1.64 -2.48 -0.02
N ILE A 10 -0.32 -2.65 0.16
CA ILE A 10 0.20 -3.45 1.28
C ILE A 10 -0.23 -2.89 2.64
N ILE A 11 -0.17 -1.57 2.82
CA ILE A 11 -0.56 -0.96 4.10
C ILE A 11 -2.07 -0.84 4.33
N GLY A 12 -2.90 -1.21 3.36
CA GLY A 12 -4.34 -1.13 3.50
C GLY A 12 -4.90 0.29 3.48
N ASN A 13 -4.26 1.20 2.72
CA ASN A 13 -4.78 2.54 2.49
C ASN A 13 -5.80 2.54 1.35
N ASN A 14 -7.08 2.43 1.71
CA ASN A 14 -8.17 2.52 0.75
C ASN A 14 -8.51 3.96 0.36
N ASP A 15 -7.96 4.98 1.02
CA ASP A 15 -8.27 6.40 0.76
C ASP A 15 -7.19 7.11 -0.09
N ALA A 16 -6.31 6.32 -0.73
CA ALA A 16 -5.21 6.81 -1.56
C ALA A 16 -5.70 7.47 -2.86
N HIS A 17 -6.13 8.74 -2.76
CA HIS A 17 -6.66 9.54 -3.86
C HIS A 17 -5.58 10.29 -4.64
N ALA A 18 -5.88 10.71 -5.88
CA ALA A 18 -5.00 11.57 -6.66
C ALA A 18 -4.71 12.93 -6.01
N LYS A 19 -5.63 13.45 -5.18
CA LYS A 19 -5.43 14.69 -4.40
C LYS A 19 -4.34 14.56 -3.33
N ASN A 20 -3.93 13.32 -2.98
CA ASN A 20 -2.87 13.04 -2.01
C ASN A 20 -1.48 13.02 -2.68
N LEU A 21 -1.38 13.47 -3.93
CA LEU A 21 -0.15 13.64 -4.67
C LEU A 21 0.02 15.12 -4.99
N ALA A 22 1.20 15.65 -4.74
CA ALA A 22 1.55 17.03 -5.06
C ALA A 22 2.78 17.08 -5.98
N ILE A 23 2.80 18.06 -6.86
CA ILE A 23 3.97 18.39 -7.69
C ILE A 23 4.50 19.74 -7.20
N LEU A 24 5.77 19.76 -6.83
CA LEU A 24 6.51 20.96 -6.51
C LEU A 24 7.17 21.51 -7.77
N PHE A 25 7.24 22.83 -7.90
CA PHE A 25 8.03 23.47 -8.94
C PHE A 25 9.32 23.98 -8.31
N LEU A 26 10.39 23.18 -8.44
CA LEU A 26 11.72 23.49 -7.93
C LEU A 26 12.63 23.82 -9.11
N ASP A 27 13.31 24.97 -9.07
CA ASP A 27 14.18 25.45 -10.16
C ASP A 27 13.50 25.41 -11.55
N GLY A 28 12.21 25.75 -11.60
CA GLY A 28 11.41 25.73 -12.82
C GLY A 28 11.04 24.33 -13.33
N LYS A 29 11.33 23.26 -12.59
CA LYS A 29 11.03 21.87 -12.98
C LYS A 29 9.95 21.27 -12.08
N PRO A 30 8.97 20.55 -12.64
CA PRO A 30 8.02 19.78 -11.85
C PRO A 30 8.73 18.58 -11.22
N VAL A 31 8.66 18.47 -9.90
CA VAL A 31 9.20 17.37 -9.10
C VAL A 31 8.07 16.83 -8.22
N LEU A 32 7.97 15.50 -8.12
CA LEU A 32 7.01 14.87 -7.22
C LEU A 32 7.37 15.21 -5.77
N ALA A 33 6.41 15.75 -5.00
CA ALA A 33 6.59 15.97 -3.57
C ALA A 33 6.79 14.62 -2.84
N PRO A 34 7.43 14.62 -1.65
CA PRO A 34 7.39 13.46 -0.77
C PRO A 34 5.96 12.99 -0.54
N PHE A 35 5.75 11.67 -0.47
CA PHE A 35 4.42 11.11 -0.23
C PHE A 35 3.93 11.48 1.17
N TYR A 36 2.64 11.79 1.25
CA TYR A 36 1.94 12.10 2.49
C TYR A 36 0.60 11.34 2.51
N ASP A 37 -0.09 11.41 3.65
CA ASP A 37 -1.39 10.74 3.86
C ASP A 37 -1.33 9.21 3.61
N LEU A 38 -0.29 8.58 4.18
CA LEU A 38 -0.06 7.13 4.15
C LEU A 38 -0.63 6.51 5.43
N ILE A 39 -1.91 6.14 5.39
CA ILE A 39 -2.66 5.68 6.57
C ILE A 39 -3.33 4.34 6.28
N CYS A 40 -3.23 3.38 7.20
CA CYS A 40 -3.95 2.10 7.11
C CYS A 40 -5.45 2.31 7.39
N THR A 41 -6.22 2.75 6.40
CA THR A 41 -7.65 3.04 6.59
C THR A 41 -8.48 1.77 6.76
N GLN A 42 -8.02 0.62 6.25
CA GLN A 42 -8.66 -0.68 6.46
C GLN A 42 -8.77 -1.10 7.93
N VAL A 43 -7.97 -0.51 8.83
CA VAL A 43 -8.07 -0.80 10.26
C VAL A 43 -9.40 -0.33 10.85
N TYR A 44 -10.08 0.65 10.23
CA TYR A 44 -11.33 1.24 10.70
C TYR A 44 -12.54 0.62 10.00
N PRO A 45 -13.35 -0.23 10.68
CA PRO A 45 -14.46 -0.95 10.06
C PRO A 45 -15.60 -0.06 9.53
N GLU A 46 -15.72 1.15 10.05
CA GLU A 46 -16.69 2.16 9.64
C GLU A 46 -16.33 2.87 8.32
N LEU A 47 -15.07 2.79 7.89
CA LEU A 47 -14.61 3.40 6.65
C LEU A 47 -14.87 2.50 5.43
N SER A 48 -14.78 3.11 4.25
CA SER A 48 -14.98 2.40 2.99
C SER A 48 -14.00 1.25 2.81
N LYS A 49 -14.53 0.06 2.46
CA LYS A 49 -13.74 -1.10 2.02
C LYS A 49 -13.30 -1.01 0.55
N LYS A 50 -13.80 -0.02 -0.19
CA LYS A 50 -13.42 0.24 -1.58
C LYS A 50 -12.25 1.22 -1.62
N MET A 51 -11.25 0.88 -2.43
CA MET A 51 -10.11 1.75 -2.72
C MET A 51 -10.55 2.94 -3.58
N SER A 52 -9.89 4.09 -3.38
CA SER A 52 -10.08 5.30 -4.18
C SER A 52 -9.66 5.15 -5.64
N MET A 53 -8.65 4.31 -5.91
CA MET A 53 -8.14 4.04 -7.25
C MET A 53 -8.23 2.55 -7.54
N ARG A 54 -8.65 2.20 -8.77
CA ARG A 54 -8.77 0.81 -9.19
C ARG A 54 -7.41 0.23 -9.56
N ILE A 55 -7.26 -1.07 -9.34
CA ILE A 55 -6.13 -1.86 -9.82
C ILE A 55 -6.71 -2.87 -10.82
N GLY A 56 -6.33 -2.77 -12.09
CA GLY A 56 -6.80 -3.68 -13.16
C GLY A 56 -8.32 -3.84 -13.23
N GLY A 57 -9.05 -2.75 -12.99
CA GLY A 57 -10.51 -2.72 -12.99
C GLY A 57 -11.21 -3.09 -11.68
N GLU A 58 -10.52 -3.64 -10.68
CA GLU A 58 -11.09 -3.96 -9.35
C GLU A 58 -10.89 -2.81 -8.36
N ILE A 59 -11.91 -2.56 -7.54
CA ILE A 59 -11.95 -1.46 -6.57
C ILE A 59 -11.98 -1.97 -5.12
N ARG A 60 -12.39 -3.21 -4.89
CA ARG A 60 -12.47 -3.81 -3.55
C ARG A 60 -11.14 -4.46 -3.25
N HIS A 61 -10.48 -3.97 -2.20
CA HIS A 61 -9.13 -4.39 -1.82
C HIS A 61 -8.98 -5.92 -1.74
N GLU A 62 -9.90 -6.58 -1.03
CA GLU A 62 -9.88 -8.03 -0.79
C GLU A 62 -10.09 -8.89 -2.05
N TYR A 63 -10.58 -8.29 -3.14
CA TYR A 63 -10.86 -8.97 -4.41
C TYR A 63 -9.74 -8.75 -5.44
N VAL A 64 -8.71 -7.99 -5.09
CA VAL A 64 -7.54 -7.82 -5.95
C VAL A 64 -6.71 -9.11 -5.91
N HIS A 65 -6.72 -9.80 -7.04
CA HIS A 65 -5.85 -10.95 -7.35
C HIS A 65 -4.81 -10.63 -8.41
N LEU A 66 -3.84 -11.53 -8.62
CA LEU A 66 -2.75 -11.42 -9.60
C LEU A 66 -3.19 -10.89 -10.97
N ARG A 67 -4.28 -11.45 -11.54
CA ARG A 67 -4.83 -11.01 -12.85
C ARG A 67 -5.10 -9.51 -12.96
N HIS A 68 -5.43 -8.84 -11.85
CA HIS A 68 -5.68 -7.40 -11.84
C HIS A 68 -4.36 -6.62 -11.80
N TRP A 69 -3.32 -7.16 -11.17
CA TRP A 69 -1.97 -6.58 -11.22
C TRP A 69 -1.33 -6.74 -12.60
N GLU A 70 -1.53 -7.88 -13.25
CA GLU A 70 -1.13 -8.12 -14.65
C GLU A 70 -1.82 -7.11 -15.58
N ARG A 71 -3.16 -7.01 -15.48
CA ARG A 71 -3.92 -6.01 -16.23
C ARG A 71 -3.50 -4.57 -15.91
N PHE A 72 -3.27 -4.24 -14.64
CA PHE A 72 -2.80 -2.91 -14.24
C PHE A 72 -1.44 -2.60 -14.89
N ALA A 73 -0.52 -3.55 -14.92
CA ALA A 73 0.78 -3.39 -15.58
C ALA A 73 0.62 -3.10 -17.08
N GLN A 74 -0.30 -3.80 -17.76
CA GLN A 74 -0.64 -3.52 -19.16
C GLN A 74 -1.24 -2.12 -19.35
N GLU A 75 -2.18 -1.71 -18.48
CA GLU A 75 -2.83 -0.39 -18.52
C GLU A 75 -1.83 0.77 -18.36
N ILE A 76 -0.77 0.58 -17.56
CA ILE A 76 0.28 1.59 -17.36
C ILE A 76 1.51 1.39 -18.26
N ASN A 77 1.46 0.44 -19.21
CA ASN A 77 2.55 0.08 -20.13
C ASN A 77 3.88 -0.25 -19.41
N VAL A 78 3.82 -1.06 -18.36
CA VAL A 78 4.97 -1.56 -17.60
C VAL A 78 5.00 -3.09 -17.68
N LYS A 79 6.21 -3.67 -17.66
CA LYS A 79 6.37 -5.14 -17.64
C LYS A 79 5.72 -5.72 -16.38
N GLU A 80 4.83 -6.70 -16.55
CA GLU A 80 4.14 -7.39 -15.45
C GLU A 80 5.12 -7.92 -14.40
N LYS A 81 6.24 -8.50 -14.84
CA LYS A 81 7.33 -8.99 -13.98
C LYS A 81 7.81 -7.93 -12.98
N LEU A 82 7.95 -6.67 -13.39
CA LEU A 82 8.40 -5.59 -12.49
C LEU A 82 7.38 -5.30 -11.38
N VAL A 83 6.09 -5.33 -11.72
CA VAL A 83 5.00 -5.11 -10.75
C VAL A 83 4.94 -6.26 -9.76
N ILE A 84 5.04 -7.49 -10.24
CA ILE A 84 4.99 -8.71 -9.42
C ILE A 84 6.22 -8.79 -8.50
N GLU A 85 7.42 -8.49 -9.00
CA GLU A 85 8.64 -8.46 -8.18
C GLU A 85 8.54 -7.43 -7.06
N LEU A 86 8.03 -6.24 -7.36
CA LEU A 86 7.84 -5.20 -6.34
C LEU A 86 6.78 -5.57 -5.31
N LEU A 87 5.68 -6.20 -5.73
CA LEU A 87 4.68 -6.76 -4.83
C LEU A 87 5.28 -7.79 -3.88
N LYS A 88 6.10 -8.71 -4.41
CA LYS A 88 6.81 -9.71 -3.60
C LYS A 88 7.76 -9.07 -2.62
N GLU A 89 8.61 -8.15 -3.09
CA GLU A 89 9.55 -7.39 -2.25
C GLU A 89 8.81 -6.75 -1.08
N TYR A 90 7.75 -5.98 -1.36
CA TYR A 90 7.00 -5.25 -0.35
C TYR A 90 6.15 -6.13 0.55
N SER A 91 5.68 -7.28 0.05
CA SER A 91 5.01 -8.29 0.88
C SER A 91 5.95 -8.96 1.87
N ILE A 92 7.26 -8.81 1.73
CA ILE A 92 8.25 -9.37 2.66
C ILE A 92 8.78 -8.27 3.57
N SER A 93 9.27 -7.17 3.01
CA SER A 93 9.89 -6.10 3.80
C SER A 93 8.88 -5.42 4.72
N ILE A 94 7.84 -4.80 4.16
CA ILE A 94 6.92 -3.92 4.90
C ILE A 94 6.36 -4.55 6.18
N PRO A 95 5.83 -5.80 6.20
CA PRO A 95 5.34 -6.39 7.45
C PRO A 95 6.44 -6.60 8.51
N ASN A 96 7.69 -6.86 8.10
CA ASN A 96 8.81 -6.99 9.02
C ASN A 96 9.18 -5.63 9.63
N GLU A 97 9.31 -4.59 8.80
CA GLU A 97 9.61 -3.24 9.32
C GLU A 97 8.46 -2.67 10.15
N ALA A 98 7.21 -2.93 9.77
CA ALA A 98 6.04 -2.50 10.55
C ALA A 98 6.04 -3.13 11.95
N ARG A 99 6.38 -4.43 12.05
CA ARG A 99 6.49 -5.13 13.34
C ARG A 99 7.61 -4.53 14.18
N ALA A 100 8.81 -4.39 13.62
CA ALA A 100 9.96 -3.82 14.35
C ALA A 100 9.65 -2.41 14.86
N LEU A 101 9.02 -1.58 14.03
CA LEU A 101 8.63 -0.22 14.41
C LEU A 101 7.57 -0.21 15.52
N ALA A 102 6.59 -1.12 15.46
CA ALA A 102 5.56 -1.24 16.51
C ALA A 102 6.14 -1.72 17.84
N GLU A 103 7.12 -2.64 17.81
CA GLU A 103 7.86 -3.10 18.99
C GLU A 103 8.68 -1.97 19.62
N ASP A 104 9.41 -1.21 18.80
CA ASP A 104 10.16 -0.04 19.25
C ASP A 104 9.25 1.04 19.84
N PHE A 105 8.13 1.34 19.18
CA PHE A 105 7.13 2.26 19.72
C PHE A 105 6.58 1.78 21.06
N THR A 106 6.24 0.49 21.17
CA THR A 106 5.70 -0.11 22.39
C THR A 106 6.70 -0.02 23.54
N ARG A 107 7.99 -0.25 23.27
CA ARG A 107 9.06 -0.11 24.26
C ARG A 107 9.23 1.32 24.76
N LEU A 108 9.07 2.32 23.88
CA LEU A 108 9.30 3.73 24.21
C LEU A 108 8.06 4.44 24.78
N HIS A 109 6.86 4.03 24.38
CA HIS A 109 5.62 4.77 24.62
C HIS A 109 4.47 3.92 25.18
N GLY A 110 4.71 2.63 25.43
CA GLY A 110 3.71 1.67 25.85
C GLY A 110 2.87 1.14 24.69
N ARG A 111 2.21 0.00 24.92
CA ARG A 111 1.39 -0.70 23.93
C ARG A 111 0.17 0.14 23.54
N ARG A 112 -0.15 0.13 22.24
CA ARG A 112 -1.38 0.71 21.69
C ARG A 112 -2.07 -0.32 20.82
N GLU A 113 -3.30 -0.69 21.16
CA GLU A 113 -4.07 -1.71 20.43
C GLU A 113 -4.23 -1.39 18.94
N ILE A 114 -4.29 -0.09 18.59
CA ILE A 114 -4.38 0.33 17.19
C ILE A 114 -3.14 -0.08 16.39
N LEU A 115 -1.95 -0.08 16.99
CA LEU A 115 -0.72 -0.48 16.30
C LEU A 115 -0.73 -1.98 16.00
N ASP A 116 -1.18 -2.80 16.96
CA ASP A 116 -1.35 -4.24 16.74
C ASP A 116 -2.28 -4.51 15.56
N ARG A 117 -3.44 -3.82 15.52
CA ARG A 117 -4.40 -3.96 14.43
C ARG A 117 -3.86 -3.52 13.07
N VAL A 118 -3.03 -2.47 13.03
CA VAL A 118 -2.38 -2.01 11.80
C VAL A 118 -1.35 -3.03 11.31
N VAL A 119 -0.50 -3.54 12.21
CA VAL A 119 0.49 -4.59 11.87
C VAL A 119 -0.20 -5.85 11.37
N ASP A 120 -1.28 -6.28 12.02
CA ASP A 120 -2.08 -7.43 11.59
C ASP A 120 -2.68 -7.23 10.19
N MET A 121 -3.16 -6.01 9.89
CA MET A 121 -3.70 -5.69 8.57
C MET A 121 -2.61 -5.74 7.48
N ILE A 122 -1.46 -5.13 7.74
CA ILE A 122 -0.29 -5.16 6.84
C ILE A 122 0.14 -6.62 6.58
N HIS A 123 0.18 -7.44 7.63
CA HIS A 123 0.56 -8.84 7.51
C HIS A 123 -0.44 -9.63 6.65
N ARG A 124 -1.75 -9.44 6.89
CA ARG A 124 -2.82 -10.08 6.11
C ARG A 124 -2.75 -9.72 4.63
N ASN A 125 -2.58 -8.44 4.31
CA ASN A 125 -2.48 -7.97 2.92
C ASN A 125 -1.22 -8.53 2.25
N SER A 126 -0.10 -8.56 2.97
CA SER A 126 1.15 -9.18 2.52
C SER A 126 0.97 -10.68 2.23
N GLU A 127 0.29 -11.43 3.10
CA GLU A 127 -0.03 -12.84 2.88
C GLU A 127 -0.89 -13.09 1.64
N ALA A 128 -1.86 -12.21 1.38
CA ALA A 128 -2.68 -12.30 0.17
C ALA A 128 -1.83 -12.16 -1.10
N VAL A 129 -0.86 -11.23 -1.09
CA VAL A 129 0.07 -11.00 -2.21
C VAL A 129 1.05 -12.17 -2.39
N ARG A 130 1.55 -12.77 -1.30
CA ARG A 130 2.48 -13.92 -1.37
C ARG A 130 1.87 -15.15 -2.08
N LYS A 131 0.55 -15.22 -2.22
CA LYS A 131 -0.16 -16.28 -2.97
C LYS A 131 -0.06 -16.14 -4.49
N TYR A 132 0.47 -15.03 -5.01
CA TYR A 132 0.53 -14.78 -6.44
C TYR A 132 1.60 -15.60 -7.19
N GLY A 133 2.36 -16.45 -6.49
CA GLY A 133 3.39 -17.32 -7.09
C GLY A 133 4.70 -16.61 -7.31
#